data_AF-A0A922N3U4-F1
#
_entry.id   AF-A0A922N3U4-F1
#
_cell.length_a   1.000
_cell.length_b   1.000
_cell.length_c   1.000
_cell.angle_alpha   90.00
_cell.angle_beta   90.00
_cell.angle_gamma   90.00
#
_symmetry.space_group_name_H-M   'P 1'
#
loop_
_entity.id
_entity.type
_entity.pdbx_description
1 polymer ?
#
loop_
_entity_poly.entity_id
_entity_poly.type
_entity_poly.pdbx_seq_one_letter_code
_entity_poly.pdbx_strand_id
1 'polypeptide(L)'
;MGIKKRREKKSYTLQLNKPHEYHGGAVFWSPKKVRQARDDEAARQQQQQLEKAQKAEARYLKEQSRLYKLQEAEQKHVEKERLKEVREKERAAEKAEKERRKAARDSQKAIQQPQNGKRKASQSSTQKQKRQKGVGDGAPRVQAEVATSIIPTQTTRQGRTTKVPSKYK
;
A
#
# COMPACT_ATOMS: atom_id res chain seq x y z
N MET A 1 -17.19 22.33 39.97
CA MET A 1 -16.93 23.79 39.79
C MET A 1 -16.99 24.11 38.30
N GLY A 2 -18.08 24.72 37.81
CA GLY A 2 -18.23 25.06 36.39
C GLY A 2 -17.55 26.38 36.06
N ILE A 3 -16.62 26.38 35.11
CA ILE A 3 -15.92 27.59 34.66
C ILE A 3 -16.92 28.45 33.88
N LYS A 4 -17.34 29.59 34.45
CA LYS A 4 -18.22 30.54 33.77
C LYS A 4 -17.48 31.17 32.59
N LYS A 5 -18.02 31.01 31.38
CA LYS A 5 -17.47 31.62 30.16
C LYS A 5 -17.50 33.15 30.32
N ARG A 6 -16.34 33.80 30.18
CA ARG A 6 -16.25 35.27 30.21
C ARG A 6 -17.03 35.86 29.04
N ARG A 7 -17.81 36.91 29.30
CA ARG A 7 -18.51 37.68 28.27
C ARG A 7 -17.50 38.39 27.38
N GLU A 8 -17.61 38.20 26.08
CA GLU A 8 -16.81 38.93 25.09
C GLU A 8 -17.21 40.42 25.13
N LYS A 9 -16.22 41.29 25.35
CA LYS A 9 -16.41 42.73 25.28
C LYS A 9 -16.37 43.13 23.81
N LYS A 10 -17.47 43.69 23.30
CA LYS A 10 -17.51 44.26 21.95
C LYS A 10 -16.79 45.62 21.98
N SER A 11 -15.75 45.78 21.16
CA SER A 11 -15.16 47.10 20.92
C SER A 11 -15.98 47.81 19.84
N TYR A 12 -16.55 48.98 20.17
CA TYR A 12 -17.33 49.80 19.25
C TYR A 12 -16.46 50.70 18.34
N THR A 13 -15.22 50.28 18.08
CA THR A 13 -14.26 51.04 17.27
C THR A 13 -14.59 50.87 15.79
N LEU A 14 -14.82 52.00 15.08
CA LEU A 14 -15.02 51.99 13.63
C LEU A 14 -13.78 51.41 12.94
N GLN A 15 -13.96 50.33 12.19
CA GLN A 15 -12.87 49.70 11.46
C GLN A 15 -12.66 50.36 10.11
N LEU A 16 -11.87 51.43 10.09
CA LEU A 16 -11.45 52.08 8.85
C LEU A 16 -10.29 51.32 8.20
N ASN A 17 -10.31 51.21 6.86
CA ASN A 17 -9.28 50.51 6.09
C ASN A 17 -7.87 51.17 6.16
N LYS A 18 -7.77 52.42 6.62
CA LYS A 18 -6.50 53.12 6.82
C LYS A 18 -6.28 53.35 8.32
N PRO A 19 -5.17 52.87 8.91
CA PRO A 19 -4.86 53.17 10.29
C PRO A 19 -4.60 54.68 10.45
N HIS A 20 -5.35 55.32 11.35
CA HIS A 20 -4.99 56.65 11.84
C HIS A 20 -3.85 56.47 12.84
N GLU A 21 -2.81 57.30 12.75
CA GLU A 21 -1.72 57.33 13.72
C GLU A 21 -2.28 57.71 15.10
N TYR A 22 -2.23 56.77 16.05
CA TYR A 22 -2.93 56.92 17.33
C TYR A 22 -2.09 57.73 18.30
N HIS A 23 -2.45 59.00 18.51
CA HIS A 23 -1.68 59.93 19.36
C HIS A 23 -2.19 60.03 20.82
N GLY A 24 -3.04 59.09 21.27
CA GLY A 24 -3.57 59.08 22.63
C GLY A 24 -4.62 60.18 22.88
N GLY A 25 -5.90 59.81 22.88
CA GLY A 25 -7.01 60.74 23.10
C GLY A 25 -8.33 60.25 22.48
N ALA A 26 -9.41 61.01 22.68
CA ALA A 26 -10.69 60.72 22.03
C ALA A 26 -10.59 61.00 20.52
N VAL A 27 -10.90 59.99 19.69
CA VAL A 27 -10.88 60.11 18.23
C VAL A 27 -12.24 60.59 17.73
N PHE A 28 -12.32 61.84 17.28
CA PHE A 28 -13.51 62.39 16.65
C PHE A 28 -13.55 62.01 15.17
N TRP A 29 -14.57 61.23 14.77
CA TRP A 29 -14.77 60.86 13.38
C TRP A 29 -15.70 61.84 12.68
N SER A 30 -15.29 62.33 11.52
CA SER A 30 -16.20 63.09 10.67
C SER A 30 -17.35 62.20 10.17
N PRO A 31 -18.57 62.73 9.96
CA PRO A 31 -19.71 61.94 9.51
C PRO A 31 -19.44 61.13 8.23
N LYS A 32 -18.59 61.66 7.34
CA LYS A 32 -18.17 60.97 6.11
C LYS A 32 -17.36 59.69 6.41
N LYS A 33 -16.48 59.72 7.41
CA LYS A 33 -15.69 58.54 7.81
C LYS A 33 -16.53 57.46 8.48
N VAL A 34 -17.53 57.86 9.27
CA VAL A 34 -18.50 56.94 9.86
C VAL A 34 -19.30 56.21 8.78
N ARG A 35 -19.74 56.91 7.73
CA ARG A 35 -20.43 56.29 6.59
C ARG A 35 -19.53 55.28 5.87
N GLN A 36 -18.31 55.68 5.51
CA GLN A 36 -17.33 54.80 4.85
C GLN A 36 -17.09 53.50 5.63
N ALA A 37 -16.86 53.58 6.95
CA ALA A 37 -16.64 52.39 7.76
C ALA A 37 -17.85 51.44 7.78
N ARG A 38 -19.07 51.98 7.77
CA ARG A 38 -20.30 51.17 7.68
C ARG A 38 -20.44 50.50 6.32
N ASP A 39 -20.13 51.23 5.24
CA ASP A 39 -20.16 50.68 3.88
C ASP A 39 -19.11 49.55 3.73
N ASP A 40 -17.90 49.75 4.28
CA ASP A 40 -16.83 48.76 4.32
C ASP A 40 -17.21 47.51 5.16
N GLU A 41 -17.88 47.70 6.29
CA GLU A 41 -18.41 46.60 7.10
C GLU A 41 -19.50 45.83 6.37
N ALA A 42 -20.43 46.52 5.69
CA ALA A 42 -21.47 45.89 4.89
C ALA A 42 -20.87 45.08 3.74
N ALA A 43 -19.89 45.63 3.02
CA ALA A 43 -19.17 44.91 1.96
C ALA A 43 -18.46 43.66 2.48
N ARG A 44 -17.76 43.75 3.63
CA ARG A 44 -17.12 42.60 4.28
C ARG A 44 -18.13 41.54 4.69
N GLN A 45 -19.28 41.93 5.24
CA GLN A 45 -20.34 41.00 5.60
C GLN A 45 -20.88 40.29 4.36
N GLN A 46 -21.15 41.01 3.27
CA GLN A 46 -21.59 40.41 2.01
C GLN A 46 -20.56 39.41 1.47
N GLN A 47 -19.28 39.77 1.43
CA GLN A 47 -18.20 38.87 1.02
C GLN A 47 -18.15 37.61 1.90
N GLN A 48 -18.24 37.76 3.22
CA GLN A 48 -18.27 36.62 4.15
C GLN A 48 -19.48 35.71 3.90
N GLN A 49 -20.65 36.26 3.58
CA GLN A 49 -21.83 35.45 3.25
C GLN A 49 -21.63 34.69 1.94
N LEU A 50 -21.09 35.34 0.91
CA LEU A 50 -20.78 34.70 -0.37
C LEU A 50 -19.75 33.59 -0.20
N GLU A 51 -18.67 33.83 0.56
CA GLU A 51 -17.68 32.79 0.86
C GLU A 51 -18.29 31.61 1.62
N LYS A 52 -19.20 31.87 2.58
CA LYS A 52 -19.89 30.81 3.32
C LYS A 52 -20.77 29.97 2.40
N ALA A 53 -21.51 30.62 1.49
CA ALA A 53 -22.32 29.93 0.48
C ALA A 53 -21.44 29.07 -0.44
N GLN A 54 -20.36 29.62 -0.99
CA GLN A 54 -19.41 28.88 -1.83
C GLN A 54 -18.79 27.69 -1.08
N LYS A 55 -18.41 27.86 0.19
CA LYS A 55 -17.88 26.77 1.02
C LYS A 55 -18.94 25.69 1.26
N ALA A 56 -20.21 26.05 1.42
CA ALA A 56 -21.31 25.09 1.56
C ALA A 56 -21.52 24.30 0.27
N GLU A 57 -21.56 24.96 -0.89
CA GLU A 57 -21.66 24.31 -2.19
C GLU A 57 -20.48 23.37 -2.46
N ALA A 58 -19.25 23.81 -2.18
CA ALA A 58 -18.06 22.98 -2.34
C ALA A 58 -18.10 21.74 -1.43
N ARG A 59 -18.62 21.86 -0.20
CA ARG A 59 -18.83 20.72 0.69
C ARG A 59 -19.86 19.74 0.13
N TYR A 60 -20.99 20.26 -0.36
CA TYR A 60 -22.02 19.44 -0.98
C TYR A 60 -21.48 18.65 -2.18
N LEU A 61 -20.80 19.30 -3.11
CA LEU A 61 -20.18 18.65 -4.26
C LEU A 61 -19.14 17.60 -3.85
N LYS A 62 -18.37 17.88 -2.79
CA LYS A 62 -17.40 16.93 -2.25
C LYS A 62 -18.09 15.69 -1.68
N GLU A 63 -19.19 15.85 -0.96
CA GLU A 63 -19.98 14.74 -0.44
C GLU A 63 -20.58 13.90 -1.57
N GLN A 64 -21.17 14.53 -2.59
CA GLN A 64 -21.68 13.82 -3.77
C GLN A 64 -20.59 13.01 -4.48
N SER A 65 -19.41 13.61 -4.71
CA SER A 65 -18.29 12.88 -5.33
C SER A 65 -17.76 11.75 -4.45
N ARG A 66 -17.82 11.88 -3.13
CA ARG A 66 -17.45 10.82 -2.18
C ARG A 66 -18.43 9.65 -2.27
N LEU A 67 -19.73 9.92 -2.29
CA LEU A 67 -20.77 8.90 -2.41
C LEU A 67 -20.61 8.12 -3.73
N TYR A 68 -20.41 8.82 -4.84
CA TYR A 68 -20.18 8.19 -6.14
C TYR A 68 -18.95 7.26 -6.13
N LYS A 69 -17.83 7.73 -5.56
CA LYS A 69 -16.61 6.91 -5.44
C LYS A 69 -16.79 5.68 -4.55
N LEU A 70 -17.61 5.78 -3.50
CA LEU A 70 -17.93 4.64 -2.64
C LEU A 70 -18.73 3.59 -3.43
N GLN A 71 -19.74 4.01 -4.18
CA GLN A 71 -20.52 3.09 -5.04
C GLN A 71 -19.63 2.40 -6.08
N GLU A 72 -18.75 3.14 -6.74
CA GLU A 72 -17.81 2.58 -7.72
C GLU A 72 -16.83 1.59 -7.07
N ALA A 73 -16.35 1.89 -5.86
CA ALA A 73 -15.47 0.99 -5.12
C ALA A 73 -16.18 -0.30 -4.70
N GLU A 74 -17.43 -0.22 -4.22
CA GLU A 74 -18.26 -1.37 -3.88
C GLU A 74 -18.49 -2.27 -5.09
N GLN A 75 -18.86 -1.70 -6.23
CA GLN A 75 -19.04 -2.45 -7.49
C GLN A 75 -17.76 -3.20 -7.88
N LYS A 76 -16.60 -2.52 -7.84
CA LYS A 76 -15.30 -3.16 -8.11
C LYS A 76 -14.95 -4.26 -7.12
N HIS A 77 -15.35 -4.13 -5.86
CA HIS A 77 -15.16 -5.18 -4.85
C HIS A 77 -16.00 -6.41 -5.20
N VAL A 78 -17.29 -6.22 -5.49
CA VAL A 78 -18.20 -7.30 -5.87
C VAL A 78 -17.71 -8.02 -7.13
N GLU A 79 -17.28 -7.29 -8.15
CA GLU A 79 -16.72 -7.87 -9.38
C GLU A 79 -15.48 -8.72 -9.11
N LYS A 80 -14.58 -8.23 -8.25
CA LYS A 80 -13.37 -8.99 -7.85
C LYS A 80 -13.72 -10.25 -7.07
N GLU A 81 -14.71 -10.19 -6.19
CA GLU A 81 -15.17 -11.37 -5.45
C GLU A 81 -15.79 -12.40 -6.37
N ARG A 82 -16.67 -11.99 -7.29
CA ARG A 82 -17.21 -12.87 -8.33
C ARG A 82 -16.10 -13.52 -9.16
N LEU A 83 -15.09 -12.74 -9.57
CA LEU A 83 -13.96 -13.28 -10.34
C LEU A 83 -13.13 -14.28 -9.52
N LYS A 84 -12.94 -14.03 -8.22
CA LYS A 84 -12.25 -14.97 -7.33
C LYS A 84 -13.04 -16.27 -7.19
N GLU A 85 -14.35 -16.19 -6.96
CA GLU A 85 -15.21 -17.38 -6.85
C GLU A 85 -15.18 -18.22 -8.13
N VAL A 86 -15.27 -17.58 -9.30
CA VAL A 86 -15.16 -18.28 -10.59
C VAL A 86 -13.81 -18.97 -10.70
N ARG A 87 -12.72 -18.28 -10.35
CA ARG A 87 -11.36 -18.84 -10.40
C ARG A 87 -11.17 -20.00 -9.41
N GLU A 88 -11.79 -19.94 -8.24
CA GLU A 88 -11.74 -21.04 -7.27
C GLU A 88 -12.55 -22.24 -7.72
N LYS A 89 -13.74 -22.03 -8.30
CA LYS A 89 -14.55 -23.09 -8.90
C LYS A 89 -13.81 -23.77 -10.06
N GLU A 90 -13.17 -22.99 -10.94
CA GLU A 90 -12.36 -23.50 -12.04
C GLU A 90 -11.19 -24.35 -11.51
N ARG A 91 -10.42 -23.83 -10.55
CA ARG A 91 -9.31 -24.58 -9.92
C ARG A 91 -9.79 -25.84 -9.22
N ALA A 92 -10.96 -25.82 -8.58
CA ALA A 92 -11.54 -26.99 -7.93
C ALA A 92 -11.98 -28.03 -8.97
N ALA A 93 -12.62 -27.61 -10.06
CA ALA A 93 -13.00 -28.47 -11.17
C ALA A 93 -11.77 -29.10 -11.85
N GLU A 94 -10.72 -28.32 -12.10
CA GLU A 94 -9.47 -28.81 -12.68
C GLU A 94 -8.79 -29.84 -11.77
N LYS A 95 -8.78 -29.61 -10.46
CA LYS A 95 -8.25 -30.60 -9.49
C LYS A 95 -9.08 -31.88 -9.49
N ALA A 96 -10.41 -31.78 -9.47
CA ALA A 96 -11.30 -32.93 -9.53
C ALA A 96 -11.12 -33.72 -10.84
N GLU A 97 -10.93 -33.05 -11.97
CA GLU A 97 -10.65 -33.70 -13.25
C GLU A 97 -9.29 -34.42 -13.23
N LYS A 98 -8.25 -33.78 -12.71
CA LYS A 98 -6.92 -34.39 -12.54
C LYS A 98 -6.97 -35.63 -11.67
N GLU A 99 -7.72 -35.59 -10.57
CA GLU A 99 -7.93 -36.75 -9.68
C GLU A 99 -8.69 -37.88 -10.38
N ARG A 100 -9.77 -37.57 -11.11
CA ARG A 100 -10.48 -38.56 -11.94
C ARG A 100 -9.57 -39.22 -12.96
N ARG A 101 -8.75 -38.42 -13.67
CA ARG A 101 -7.79 -38.94 -14.65
C ARG A 101 -6.71 -39.81 -14.00
N LYS A 102 -6.24 -39.44 -12.82
CA LYS A 102 -5.29 -40.24 -12.04
C LYS A 102 -5.91 -41.56 -11.62
N ALA A 103 -7.11 -41.53 -11.04
CA ALA A 103 -7.84 -42.73 -10.61
C ALA A 103 -8.12 -43.68 -11.79
N ALA A 104 -8.52 -43.17 -12.95
CA ALA A 104 -8.73 -43.97 -14.16
C ALA A 104 -7.43 -44.60 -14.67
N ARG A 105 -6.30 -43.88 -14.59
CA ARG A 105 -4.98 -44.44 -14.95
C ARG A 105 -4.56 -45.53 -13.96
N ASP A 106 -4.77 -45.31 -12.67
CA ASP A 106 -4.39 -46.24 -11.62
C ASP A 106 -5.25 -47.52 -11.67
N SER A 107 -6.54 -47.42 -11.99
CA SER A 107 -7.41 -48.59 -12.20
C SER A 107 -7.02 -49.41 -13.44
N GLN A 108 -6.69 -48.74 -14.56
CA GLN A 108 -6.17 -49.42 -15.75
C GLN A 108 -4.86 -50.15 -15.46
N LYS A 109 -3.94 -49.52 -14.72
CA LYS A 109 -2.70 -50.17 -14.28
C LYS A 109 -2.95 -51.37 -13.38
N ALA A 110 -3.89 -51.28 -12.44
CA ALA A 110 -4.24 -52.38 -11.56
C ALA A 110 -4.83 -53.58 -12.32
N ILE A 111 -5.66 -53.33 -13.35
CA ILE A 111 -6.20 -54.38 -14.22
C ILE A 111 -5.07 -55.04 -15.04
N GLN A 112 -4.12 -54.25 -15.56
CA GLN A 112 -2.99 -54.76 -16.34
C GLN A 112 -1.90 -55.42 -15.49
N GLN A 113 -1.91 -55.21 -14.16
CA GLN A 113 -0.90 -55.78 -13.27
C GLN A 113 -1.21 -57.26 -13.08
N PRO A 114 -0.36 -58.19 -13.57
CA PRO A 114 -0.61 -59.62 -13.39
C PRO A 114 -0.61 -59.93 -11.89
N GLN A 115 -1.62 -60.67 -11.41
CA GLN A 115 -1.64 -61.25 -10.07
C GLN A 115 -0.50 -62.27 -9.94
N ASN A 116 0.73 -61.80 -9.78
CA ASN A 116 1.88 -62.61 -9.40
C ASN A 116 1.77 -62.99 -7.91
N GLY A 117 0.61 -63.47 -7.48
CA GLY A 117 0.40 -64.08 -6.18
C GLY A 117 0.96 -65.49 -6.21
N LYS A 118 1.97 -65.74 -5.38
CA LYS A 118 2.73 -66.99 -5.20
C LYS A 118 3.94 -67.16 -6.13
N ARG A 119 4.93 -66.27 -6.04
CA ARG A 119 6.33 -66.63 -6.33
C ARG A 119 6.95 -67.29 -5.10
N LYS A 120 7.50 -68.50 -5.25
CA LYS A 120 8.30 -69.20 -4.24
C LYS A 120 9.46 -68.30 -3.80
N ALA A 121 9.75 -68.25 -2.50
CA ALA A 121 10.82 -67.47 -1.91
C ALA A 121 12.15 -67.73 -2.65
N SER A 122 12.67 -66.71 -3.35
CA SER A 122 13.99 -66.78 -3.97
C SER A 122 15.05 -66.59 -2.88
N GLN A 123 15.95 -67.55 -2.79
CA GLN A 123 17.02 -67.64 -1.80
C GLN A 123 17.89 -66.38 -1.74
N SER A 124 18.36 -66.06 -0.52
CA SER A 124 19.25 -64.95 -0.22
C SER A 124 20.52 -64.99 -1.08
N SER A 125 20.69 -64.03 -1.97
CA SER A 125 21.95 -63.86 -2.71
C SER A 125 23.03 -63.33 -1.78
N THR A 126 24.10 -64.11 -1.62
CA THR A 126 25.29 -63.79 -0.83
C THR A 126 25.99 -62.51 -1.30
N GLN A 127 26.36 -61.65 -0.34
CA GLN A 127 27.03 -60.38 -0.54
C GLN A 127 28.36 -60.55 -1.29
N LYS A 128 28.52 -59.90 -2.45
CA LYS A 128 29.80 -59.80 -3.16
C LYS A 128 30.48 -58.45 -2.89
N GLN A 129 31.52 -58.56 -2.05
CA GLN A 129 32.79 -57.81 -1.95
C GLN A 129 32.94 -56.41 -2.58
N LYS A 130 33.42 -55.53 -1.70
CA LYS A 130 33.85 -54.12 -1.80
C LYS A 130 34.81 -53.86 -2.99
N ARG A 131 34.46 -52.92 -3.86
CA ARG A 131 35.40 -52.37 -4.87
C ARG A 131 36.24 -51.27 -4.23
N GLN A 132 37.57 -51.41 -4.31
CA GLN A 132 38.54 -50.41 -3.88
C GLN A 132 38.45 -49.16 -4.78
N LYS A 133 38.42 -47.99 -4.15
CA LYS A 133 38.37 -46.68 -4.81
C LYS A 133 39.81 -46.26 -5.11
N GLY A 134 40.14 -46.12 -6.40
CA GLY A 134 41.44 -45.62 -6.84
C GLY A 134 41.67 -44.19 -6.36
N VAL A 135 42.82 -43.98 -5.74
CA VAL A 135 43.40 -42.66 -5.43
C VAL A 135 43.83 -42.03 -6.75
N GLY A 136 43.36 -40.82 -7.01
CA GLY A 136 43.72 -40.00 -8.16
C GLY A 136 43.60 -38.53 -7.78
N ASP A 137 44.74 -38.00 -7.33
CA ASP A 137 45.18 -36.60 -7.34
C ASP A 137 44.21 -35.49 -6.91
N GLY A 138 44.36 -35.13 -5.63
CA GLY A 138 44.06 -33.79 -5.17
C GLY A 138 45.08 -32.80 -5.74
N ALA A 139 44.65 -32.01 -6.72
CA ALA A 139 45.36 -30.80 -7.14
C ALA A 139 45.21 -29.70 -6.07
N PRO A 140 46.21 -28.80 -5.95
CA PRO A 140 46.58 -28.17 -4.69
C PRO A 140 45.66 -27.02 -4.27
N ARG A 141 45.46 -26.92 -2.96
CA ARG A 141 45.03 -25.72 -2.26
C ARG A 141 46.09 -24.63 -2.47
N VAL A 142 45.89 -23.80 -3.48
CA VAL A 142 46.63 -22.54 -3.63
C VAL A 142 46.19 -21.63 -2.48
N GLN A 143 47.14 -21.37 -1.58
CA GLN A 143 47.08 -20.25 -0.66
C GLN A 143 47.06 -18.98 -1.51
N ALA A 144 45.94 -18.27 -1.52
CA ALA A 144 45.87 -16.92 -2.07
C ALA A 144 46.00 -15.96 -0.89
N GLU A 145 47.05 -15.18 -0.96
CA GLU A 145 47.45 -14.14 -0.04
C GLU A 145 46.32 -13.14 0.21
N VAL A 146 46.39 -12.50 1.38
CA VAL A 146 45.53 -11.39 1.79
C VAL A 146 45.79 -10.21 0.86
N ALA A 147 45.10 -10.18 -0.27
CA ALA A 147 44.88 -8.97 -1.05
C ALA A 147 43.48 -8.46 -0.71
N THR A 148 43.42 -7.38 0.10
CA THR A 148 42.24 -6.53 0.26
C THR A 148 41.81 -6.02 -1.11
N SER A 149 40.99 -6.80 -1.82
CA SER A 149 40.33 -6.33 -3.04
C SER A 149 39.28 -5.30 -2.64
N ILE A 150 39.52 -4.06 -3.04
CA ILE A 150 38.61 -2.93 -2.89
C ILE A 150 37.42 -3.24 -3.80
N ILE A 151 36.41 -3.94 -3.28
CA ILE A 151 35.15 -4.17 -4.02
C ILE A 151 34.50 -2.78 -4.21
N PRO A 152 34.16 -2.35 -5.43
CA PRO A 152 33.48 -1.08 -5.63
C PRO A 152 32.10 -1.16 -4.95
N THR A 153 31.92 -0.34 -3.93
CA THR A 153 30.62 -0.16 -3.28
C THR A 153 29.87 0.92 -4.04
N GLN A 154 28.60 0.65 -4.39
CA GLN A 154 27.74 1.63 -5.05
C GLN A 154 26.73 2.16 -4.04
N THR A 155 26.51 3.47 -4.07
CA THR A 155 25.49 4.15 -3.27
C THR A 155 24.20 4.22 -4.08
N THR A 156 23.16 3.56 -3.59
CA THR A 156 21.83 3.58 -4.21
C THR A 156 21.20 4.97 -4.12
N ARG A 157 20.15 5.25 -4.92
CA ARG A 157 19.43 6.54 -4.91
C ARG A 157 18.88 6.96 -3.54
N GLN A 158 18.73 6.01 -2.62
CA GLN A 158 18.30 6.25 -1.23
C GLN A 158 19.48 6.35 -0.24
N GLY A 159 20.71 6.50 -0.73
CA GLY A 159 21.91 6.70 0.09
C GLY A 159 22.48 5.43 0.72
N ARG A 160 21.93 4.25 0.43
CA ARG A 160 22.42 2.99 1.02
C ARG A 160 23.57 2.41 0.20
N THR A 161 24.66 2.09 0.88
CA THR A 161 25.82 1.39 0.32
C THR A 161 25.52 -0.10 0.19
N THR A 162 25.61 -0.63 -1.03
CA THR A 162 25.35 -2.06 -1.32
C THR A 162 26.48 -2.69 -2.13
N LYS A 163 26.74 -3.98 -1.88
CA LYS A 163 27.69 -4.79 -2.66
C LYS A 163 27.01 -5.26 -3.95
N VAL A 164 27.58 -4.93 -5.11
CA VAL A 164 27.04 -5.35 -6.40
C VAL A 164 27.25 -6.87 -6.60
N PRO A 165 26.20 -7.65 -6.93
CA PRO A 165 26.34 -9.08 -7.22
C PRO A 165 27.23 -9.32 -8.44
N SER A 166 27.99 -10.42 -8.46
CA SER A 166 28.92 -10.75 -9.56
C SER A 166 28.27 -10.87 -10.94
N LYS A 167 26.97 -11.20 -11.00
CA LYS A 167 26.17 -11.22 -12.24
C LYS A 167 26.13 -9.86 -12.96
N TYR A 168 26.28 -8.77 -12.20
CA TYR A 168 26.18 -7.39 -12.70
C TYR A 168 27.52 -6.66 -12.63
N LYS A 169 28.62 -7.39 -12.43
CA LYS A 169 29.98 -6.87 -12.59
C LYS A 169 30.37 -6.89 -14.06
#